data_AF-A0AAE8M0Z0-F1
#
_entry.id   AF-A0AAE8M0Z0-F1
#
_cell.length_a   1.000
_cell.length_b   1.000
_cell.length_c   1.000
_cell.angle_alpha   90.00
_cell.angle_beta   90.00
_cell.angle_gamma   90.00
#
_symmetry.space_group_name_H-M   'P 1'
#
loop_
_entity.id
_entity.type
_entity.pdbx_description
1 polymer ?
#
loop_
_entity_poly.entity_id
_entity_poly.type
_entity_poly.pdbx_seq_one_letter_code
_entity_poly.pdbx_strand_id
1 'polypeptide(L)'
;MACILNRILRSFDNDPALLREAEGYVDHIIVLAEEASFNRPIAASAVSSPLAVALAYVEHYRYVEVETLLLEYESDFLGLQYFDSSEMIRKGFEHIDRNTRRNDQSVLQSAEGLPAGFDTDLTNFSNLPDMMDNYNTDTTLDSGPGCIIL
;
A
#
# COMPACT_ATOMS: atom_id res chain seq x y z
N MET A 1 6.30 -7.32 5.53
CA MET A 1 6.47 -5.84 5.49
C MET A 1 5.57 -5.16 4.46
N ALA A 2 5.41 -5.68 3.24
CA ALA A 2 4.54 -5.09 2.21
C ALA A 2 3.08 -4.85 2.68
N CYS A 3 2.51 -5.75 3.48
CA CYS A 3 1.17 -5.60 4.09
C CYS A 3 1.00 -4.27 4.86
N ILE A 4 2.02 -3.86 5.62
CA ILE A 4 1.96 -2.64 6.45
C ILE A 4 1.93 -1.40 5.55
N LEU A 5 2.77 -1.36 4.53
CA LEU A 5 2.80 -0.24 3.57
C LEU A 5 1.49 -0.14 2.81
N ASN A 6 0.96 -1.26 2.32
CA ASN A 6 -0.33 -1.29 1.66
C ASN A 6 -1.44 -0.79 2.62
N ARG A 7 -1.43 -1.18 3.91
CA ARG A 7 -2.39 -0.65 4.89
C ARG A 7 -2.32 0.86 5.05
N ILE A 8 -1.09 1.39 5.10
CA ILE A 8 -0.85 2.83 5.24
C ILE A 8 -1.35 3.55 3.98
N LEU A 9 -1.02 3.06 2.79
CA LEU A 9 -1.51 3.64 1.53
C LEU A 9 -3.03 3.64 1.47
N ARG A 10 -3.68 2.55 1.90
CA ARG A 10 -5.13 2.44 2.01
C ARG A 10 -5.78 3.44 2.97
N SER A 11 -5.01 4.00 3.91
CA SER A 11 -5.52 5.07 4.77
C SER A 11 -5.62 6.42 4.05
N PHE A 12 -4.84 6.61 2.97
CA PHE A 12 -4.82 7.82 2.15
C PHE A 12 -5.65 7.67 0.86
N ASP A 13 -5.68 6.48 0.27
CA ASP A 13 -6.39 6.19 -0.98
C ASP A 13 -7.14 4.86 -0.90
N ASN A 14 -8.43 4.86 -1.24
CA ASN A 14 -9.28 3.66 -1.18
C ASN A 14 -9.25 2.88 -2.51
N ASP A 15 -8.09 2.78 -3.15
CA ASP A 15 -7.93 2.02 -4.39
C ASP A 15 -8.25 0.51 -4.16
N PRO A 16 -9.25 -0.06 -4.85
CA PRO A 16 -9.58 -1.48 -4.74
C PRO A 16 -8.43 -2.41 -5.15
N ALA A 17 -7.48 -1.95 -5.98
CA ALA A 17 -6.30 -2.72 -6.34
C ALA A 17 -5.41 -3.02 -5.11
N LEU A 18 -5.30 -2.06 -4.18
CA LEU A 18 -4.56 -2.25 -2.93
C LEU A 18 -5.22 -3.31 -2.04
N LEU A 19 -6.56 -3.39 -2.03
CA LEU A 19 -7.27 -4.42 -1.27
C LEU A 19 -7.06 -5.82 -1.87
N ARG A 20 -7.05 -5.95 -3.19
CA ARG A 20 -6.74 -7.23 -3.84
C ARG A 20 -5.29 -7.67 -3.60
N GLU A 21 -4.36 -6.73 -3.62
CA GLU A 21 -2.96 -7.00 -3.29
C GLU A 21 -2.81 -7.42 -1.81
N ALA A 22 -3.59 -6.82 -0.92
CA ALA A 22 -3.67 -7.20 0.49
C ALA A 22 -4.03 -8.67 0.68
N GLU A 23 -5.08 -9.14 0.00
CA GLU A 23 -5.53 -10.53 0.05
C GLU A 23 -4.44 -11.48 -0.48
N GLY A 24 -3.77 -11.11 -1.59
CA GLY A 24 -2.65 -11.89 -2.12
C GLY A 24 -1.47 -12.00 -1.16
N TYR A 25 -1.18 -10.96 -0.37
CA TYR A 25 -0.17 -11.05 0.68
C TYR A 25 -0.57 -12.03 1.81
N VAL A 26 -1.85 -12.06 2.19
CA VAL A 26 -2.34 -13.02 3.19
C VAL A 26 -2.20 -14.45 2.66
N ASP A 27 -2.57 -14.69 1.41
CA ASP A 27 -2.43 -16.01 0.78
C ASP A 27 -0.98 -16.49 0.77
N HIS A 28 -0.04 -15.61 0.42
CA HIS A 28 1.39 -15.93 0.46
C HIS A 28 1.89 -16.24 1.88
N ILE A 29 1.40 -15.52 2.89
CA ILE A 29 1.78 -15.75 4.29
C ILE A 29 1.26 -17.11 4.78
N ILE A 30 0.03 -17.49 4.39
CA ILE A 30 -0.53 -18.79 4.73
C ILE A 30 0.30 -19.91 4.10
N VAL A 31 0.58 -19.83 2.79
CA VAL A 31 1.40 -20.84 2.10
C VAL A 31 2.78 -20.96 2.74
N LEU A 32 3.42 -19.83 3.05
CA LEU A 32 4.71 -19.81 3.72
C LEU A 32 4.65 -20.46 5.11
N ALA A 33 3.58 -20.23 5.87
CA ALA A 33 3.37 -20.85 7.18
C ALA A 33 3.18 -22.36 7.05
N GLU A 34 2.36 -22.82 6.09
CA GLU A 34 2.16 -24.24 5.83
C GLU A 34 3.47 -24.93 5.42
N GLU A 35 4.26 -24.34 4.52
CA GLU A 35 5.57 -24.86 4.12
C GLU A 35 6.59 -24.86 5.27
N ALA A 36 6.54 -23.83 6.13
CA ALA A 36 7.39 -23.72 7.30
C ALA A 36 7.00 -24.70 8.41
N SER A 37 5.78 -25.25 8.39
CA SER A 37 5.27 -26.16 9.43
C SER A 37 6.13 -27.42 9.57
N PHE A 38 6.70 -27.92 8.48
CA PHE A 38 7.59 -29.09 8.46
C PHE A 38 8.89 -28.87 9.25
N ASN A 39 9.31 -27.61 9.45
CA ASN A 39 10.54 -27.23 10.15
C ASN A 39 10.28 -26.57 11.51
N ARG A 40 9.11 -26.83 12.09
CA ARG A 40 8.80 -26.38 13.45
C ARG A 40 9.68 -27.11 14.47
N PRO A 41 10.19 -26.40 15.49
CA PRO A 41 9.81 -25.04 15.88
C PRO A 41 10.76 -23.94 15.36
N ILE A 42 11.80 -24.26 14.60
CA ILE A 42 12.84 -23.31 14.16
C ILE A 42 12.24 -22.22 13.26
N ALA A 43 11.37 -22.62 12.34
CA ALA A 43 10.74 -21.71 11.40
C ALA A 43 9.67 -20.79 12.04
N ALA A 44 9.20 -21.12 13.26
CA ALA A 44 8.20 -20.32 13.97
C ALA A 44 8.63 -18.86 14.16
N SER A 45 9.92 -18.63 14.39
CA SER A 45 10.50 -17.28 14.55
C SER A 45 10.36 -16.41 13.29
N ALA A 46 10.33 -17.02 12.10
CA ALA A 46 10.27 -16.31 10.82
C ALA A 46 8.83 -16.06 10.34
N VAL A 47 7.89 -16.97 10.63
CA VAL A 47 6.51 -16.92 10.09
C VAL A 47 5.47 -16.36 11.05
N SER A 48 5.71 -16.43 12.37
CA SER A 48 4.79 -15.91 13.39
C SER A 48 4.53 -14.40 13.27
N SER A 49 5.58 -13.61 13.03
CA SER A 49 5.45 -12.15 12.88
C SER A 49 4.63 -11.77 11.63
N PRO A 50 4.88 -12.33 10.43
CA PRO A 50 4.00 -12.16 9.28
C PRO A 50 2.54 -12.59 9.53
N LEU A 51 2.31 -13.72 10.21
CA LEU A 51 0.95 -14.18 10.55
C LEU A 51 0.22 -13.19 11.48
N ALA A 52 0.90 -12.69 12.52
CA ALA A 52 0.33 -11.70 13.43
C ALA A 52 -0.03 -10.39 12.70
N VAL A 53 0.80 -9.98 11.74
CA VAL A 53 0.49 -8.83 10.86
C VAL A 53 -0.70 -9.13 9.96
N ALA A 54 -0.75 -10.30 9.32
CA ALA A 54 -1.87 -10.70 8.45
C ALA A 54 -3.21 -10.67 9.20
N LEU A 55 -3.22 -11.20 10.43
CA LEU A 55 -4.39 -11.21 11.31
C LEU A 55 -4.86 -9.80 11.70
N ALA A 56 -3.91 -8.89 11.94
CA ALA A 56 -4.20 -7.49 12.26
C ALA A 56 -4.61 -6.66 11.03
N TYR A 57 -4.26 -7.12 9.84
CA TYR A 57 -4.31 -6.34 8.60
C TYR A 57 -5.60 -6.55 7.81
N VAL A 58 -6.15 -7.76 7.77
CA VAL A 58 -7.38 -8.06 7.02
C VAL A 58 -8.45 -8.56 7.97
N GLU A 59 -9.49 -7.74 8.19
CA GLU A 59 -10.50 -7.98 9.22
C GLU A 59 -11.27 -9.30 9.04
N HIS A 60 -11.41 -9.81 7.82
CA HIS A 60 -12.26 -10.97 7.55
C HIS A 60 -11.69 -11.98 6.53
N TYR A 61 -10.73 -11.60 5.67
CA TYR A 61 -10.22 -12.50 4.63
C TYR A 61 -9.36 -13.59 5.27
N ARG A 62 -9.81 -14.84 5.14
CA ARG A 62 -9.14 -16.05 5.69
C ARG A 62 -8.74 -15.91 7.16
N TYR A 63 -9.47 -15.10 7.93
CA TYR A 63 -9.15 -14.79 9.33
C TYR A 63 -8.99 -16.05 10.18
N VAL A 64 -9.96 -16.96 10.12
CA VAL A 64 -9.98 -18.21 10.89
C VAL A 64 -8.75 -19.08 10.61
N GLU A 65 -8.28 -19.08 9.37
CA GLU A 65 -7.14 -19.89 8.96
C GLU A 65 -5.82 -19.29 9.47
N VAL A 66 -5.66 -17.97 9.33
CA VAL A 66 -4.52 -17.24 9.89
C VAL A 66 -4.48 -17.36 11.42
N GLU A 67 -5.64 -17.25 12.08
CA GLU A 67 -5.80 -17.42 13.53
C GLU A 67 -5.39 -18.83 13.97
N THR A 68 -5.85 -19.86 13.25
CA THR A 68 -5.52 -21.26 13.55
C THR A 68 -4.02 -21.49 13.44
N LEU A 69 -3.41 -21.07 12.33
CA LEU A 69 -1.96 -21.20 12.13
C LEU A 69 -1.18 -20.45 13.21
N LEU A 70 -1.58 -19.22 13.55
CA LEU A 70 -0.90 -18.44 14.57
C LEU A 70 -0.98 -19.10 15.95
N LEU A 71 -2.12 -19.68 16.30
CA LEU A 71 -2.31 -20.41 17.56
C LEU A 71 -1.43 -21.65 17.63
N GLU A 72 -1.30 -22.37 16.53
CA GLU A 72 -0.36 -23.49 16.47
C GLU A 72 1.07 -23.01 16.75
N TYR A 73 1.53 -21.97 16.05
CA TYR A 73 2.87 -21.41 16.25
C TYR A 73 3.11 -20.83 17.65
N GLU A 74 2.08 -20.28 18.30
CA GLU A 74 2.17 -19.81 19.68
C GLU A 74 2.33 -20.98 20.67
N SER A 75 1.72 -22.13 20.38
CA SER A 75 1.83 -23.33 21.20
C SER A 75 3.20 -24.02 21.16
N ASP A 76 4.06 -23.69 20.18
CA ASP A 76 5.41 -24.25 20.07
C ASP A 76 6.34 -23.82 21.21
N PHE A 77 6.15 -22.62 21.76
CA PHE A 77 6.93 -22.15 22.90
C PHE A 77 6.08 -21.41 23.93
N LEU A 78 6.27 -21.77 25.19
CA LEU A 78 5.61 -21.11 26.31
C LEU A 78 6.07 -19.65 26.45
N GLY A 79 5.12 -18.74 26.61
CA GLY A 79 5.36 -17.32 26.85
C GLY A 79 5.44 -16.45 25.60
N LEU A 80 5.23 -17.02 24.41
CA LEU A 80 4.95 -16.24 23.20
C LEU A 80 3.53 -15.68 23.26
N GLN A 81 3.37 -14.44 22.79
CA GLN A 81 2.10 -13.69 22.81
C GLN A 81 1.92 -13.00 21.46
N TYR A 82 1.73 -13.80 20.41
CA TYR A 82 1.60 -13.26 19.06
C TYR A 82 0.24 -12.61 18.84
N PHE A 83 -0.80 -13.10 19.53
CA PHE A 83 -2.10 -12.44 19.55
C PHE A 83 -2.03 -11.01 20.12
N ASP A 84 -1.30 -10.80 21.21
CA ASP A 84 -1.09 -9.46 21.77
C ASP A 84 -0.37 -8.53 20.78
N SER A 85 0.59 -9.10 20.03
CA SER A 85 1.28 -8.38 18.95
C SER A 85 0.30 -7.99 17.83
N SER A 86 -0.59 -8.90 17.41
CA SER A 86 -1.61 -8.63 16.40
C SER A 86 -2.57 -7.51 16.84
N GLU A 87 -2.99 -7.51 18.11
CA GLU A 87 -3.86 -6.51 18.70
C GLU A 87 -3.20 -5.13 18.76
N MET A 88 -1.91 -5.09 19.13
CA MET A 88 -1.13 -3.86 19.15
C MET A 88 -1.00 -3.27 17.74
N ILE A 89 -0.72 -4.10 16.74
CA ILE A 89 -0.62 -3.68 15.33
C ILE A 89 -1.96 -3.12 14.84
N ARG A 90 -3.07 -3.81 15.14
CA ARG A 90 -4.42 -3.37 14.78
C ARG A 90 -4.74 -1.98 15.34
N LYS A 91 -4.50 -1.77 16.63
CA LYS A 91 -4.65 -0.45 17.28
C LYS A 91 -3.76 0.61 16.65
N GLY A 92 -2.56 0.23 16.19
CA GLY A 92 -1.67 1.09 15.42
C GLY A 92 -2.31 1.57 14.12
N PHE A 93 -2.89 0.67 13.34
CA PHE A 93 -3.61 1.03 12.12
C PHE A 93 -4.83 1.91 12.38
N GLU A 94 -5.63 1.61 13.41
CA GLU A 94 -6.76 2.46 13.81
C GLU A 94 -6.32 3.88 14.22
N HIS A 95 -5.13 4.00 14.83
CA HIS A 95 -4.56 5.31 15.15
C HIS A 95 -4.20 6.07 13.86
N ILE A 96 -3.53 5.41 12.91
CA ILE A 96 -3.14 6.01 11.63
C ILE A 96 -4.39 6.50 10.88
N ASP A 97 -5.40 5.63 10.72
CA ASP A 97 -6.65 5.99 10.04
C ASP A 97 -7.33 7.20 10.68
N ARG A 98 -7.36 7.28 12.02
CA ARG A 98 -7.92 8.43 12.75
C ARG A 98 -7.13 9.71 12.51
N ASN A 99 -5.80 9.63 12.47
CA ASN A 99 -4.96 10.81 12.23
C ASN A 99 -5.07 11.29 10.79
N THR A 100 -5.11 10.39 9.81
CA THR A 100 -5.31 10.76 8.40
C THR A 100 -6.64 11.50 8.21
N ARG A 101 -7.74 10.97 8.76
CA ARG A 101 -9.06 11.64 8.71
C ARG A 101 -9.07 13.04 9.34
N ARG A 102 -8.35 13.24 10.44
CA ARG A 102 -8.24 14.56 11.11
C ARG A 102 -7.47 15.55 10.24
N ASN A 103 -6.39 15.10 9.61
CA ASN A 103 -5.57 15.95 8.75
C ASN A 103 -6.36 16.39 7.51
N ASP A 104 -7.12 15.50 6.89
CA ASP A 104 -7.97 15.84 5.73
C ASP A 104 -9.02 16.90 6.09
N GLN A 105 -9.66 16.76 7.26
CA GLN A 105 -10.61 17.77 7.76
C GLN A 105 -9.94 19.13 8.03
N SER A 106 -8.72 19.14 8.55
CA SER A 106 -7.96 20.38 8.79
C SER A 106 -7.54 21.07 7.50
N VAL A 107 -7.17 20.31 6.46
CA VAL A 107 -6.79 20.85 5.15
C VAL A 107 -8.02 21.46 4.45
N LEU A 108 -9.17 20.78 4.51
CA LEU A 108 -10.43 21.32 3.97
C LEU A 108 -10.87 22.61 4.67
N GLN A 109 -10.79 22.68 6.01
CA GLN A 109 -11.09 23.90 6.77
C GLN A 109 -10.13 25.06 6.46
N SER A 110 -8.87 24.75 6.11
CA SER A 110 -7.89 25.77 5.73
C SER A 110 -8.11 26.26 4.29
N ALA A 111 -8.63 25.42 3.40
CA ALA A 111 -8.97 25.78 2.02
C ALA A 111 -10.25 26.64 1.92
N GLU A 112 -11.21 26.46 2.82
CA GLU A 112 -12.42 27.30 2.91
C GLU A 112 -12.16 28.71 3.48
N GLY A 113 -10.94 28.99 3.97
CA GLY A 113 -10.52 30.28 4.52
C GLY A 113 -9.92 31.27 3.52
N LEU A 114 -9.84 30.94 2.22
CA LEU A 114 -9.31 31.84 1.19
C LEU A 114 -10.44 32.71 0.61
N PRO A 115 -10.37 34.05 0.69
CA PRO A 115 -11.37 34.89 0.05
C PRO A 115 -11.28 34.72 -1.48
N ALA A 116 -12.41 34.33 -2.09
CA ALA A 116 -12.63 34.43 -3.52
C ALA A 116 -12.49 35.91 -3.94
N GLY A 117 -11.33 36.27 -4.47
CA GLY A 117 -11.01 37.65 -4.81
C GLY A 117 -9.64 37.76 -5.44
N PHE A 118 -9.45 37.10 -6.58
CA PHE A 118 -8.36 37.44 -7.50
C PHE A 118 -8.96 37.52 -8.91
N ASP A 119 -9.60 38.66 -9.19
CA ASP A 119 -9.95 39.07 -10.55
C ASP A 119 -8.64 39.36 -11.29
N THR A 120 -8.10 38.38 -11.99
CA THR A 120 -7.15 38.64 -13.08
C THR A 120 -7.92 38.77 -14.37
N ASP A 121 -8.17 40.03 -14.70
CA ASP A 121 -8.69 40.55 -15.95
C ASP A 121 -7.97 39.91 -17.16
N LEU A 122 -8.67 39.03 -17.89
CA LEU A 122 -8.18 38.32 -19.09
C LEU A 122 -8.50 39.08 -20.39
N THR A 123 -8.39 40.42 -20.39
CA THR A 123 -8.56 41.21 -21.61
C THR A 123 -7.32 42.05 -21.91
N ASN A 124 -6.24 41.42 -22.39
CA ASN A 124 -5.25 42.11 -23.23
C ASN A 124 -4.33 41.13 -23.99
N PHE A 125 -4.91 40.32 -24.88
CA PHE A 125 -4.17 39.64 -25.94
C PHE A 125 -4.52 40.29 -27.29
N SER A 126 -4.00 41.49 -27.52
CA SER A 126 -4.09 42.19 -28.80
C SER A 126 -2.81 42.95 -29.11
N ASN A 127 -1.65 42.31 -28.91
CA ASN A 127 -0.38 42.73 -29.50
C ASN A 127 0.53 41.50 -29.70
N LEU A 128 0.26 40.74 -30.76
CA LEU A 128 1.23 39.85 -31.38
C LEU A 128 1.98 40.66 -32.44
N PRO A 129 3.31 40.58 -32.53
CA PRO A 129 3.98 40.64 -33.82
C PRO A 129 4.44 39.23 -34.22
N ASP A 130 4.04 38.86 -35.44
CA ASP A 130 4.56 37.75 -36.22
C ASP A 130 6.09 37.67 -36.16
N MET A 131 6.61 36.48 -35.87
CA MET A 131 7.82 36.01 -36.54
C MET A 131 7.69 34.52 -36.85
N MET A 132 7.57 34.27 -38.15
CA MET A 132 7.68 32.98 -38.81
C MET A 132 9.12 32.46 -38.76
N ASP A 133 9.22 31.16 -39.07
CA ASP A 133 10.41 30.42 -39.52
C ASP A 133 11.35 29.83 -38.45
N ASN A 134 11.18 28.53 -38.15
CA ASN A 134 11.91 27.52 -38.94
C ASN A 134 11.45 26.10 -38.59
N TYR A 135 11.08 25.37 -39.64
CA TYR A 135 10.98 23.92 -39.62
C TYR A 135 12.37 23.31 -39.43
N ASN A 136 12.51 22.33 -38.54
CA ASN A 136 13.31 21.16 -38.89
C ASN A 136 12.79 19.91 -38.18
N THR A 137 12.21 19.04 -39.00
CA THR A 137 11.96 17.62 -38.76
C THR A 137 13.29 16.88 -38.72
N ASP A 138 13.54 16.10 -37.67
CA ASP A 138 14.44 14.96 -37.76
C ASP A 138 13.87 13.78 -36.95
N THR A 139 13.04 13.01 -37.65
CA THR A 139 12.78 11.60 -37.42
C THR A 139 14.03 10.80 -37.77
N THR A 140 14.64 10.14 -36.80
CA THR A 140 15.50 8.97 -37.04
C THR A 140 15.01 7.79 -36.18
N LEU A 141 14.11 7.02 -36.79
CA LEU A 141 13.87 5.61 -36.52
C LEU A 141 14.60 4.84 -37.61
N ASP A 142 15.64 4.10 -37.27
CA ASP A 142 16.12 2.93 -38.04
C ASP A 142 16.99 2.07 -37.08
N SER A 143 16.45 0.97 -36.56
CA SER A 143 16.51 -0.38 -37.13
C SER A 143 17.81 -1.12 -36.81
N GLY A 144 17.70 -2.07 -35.88
CA GLY A 144 18.64 -3.18 -35.70
C GLY A 144 17.83 -4.48 -35.70
N PRO A 145 18.03 -5.40 -36.66
CA PRO A 145 17.26 -6.64 -36.76
C PRO A 145 17.99 -7.85 -36.12
N GLY A 146 17.23 -8.92 -35.83
CA GLY A 146 17.73 -10.30 -35.71
C GLY A 146 17.73 -10.84 -34.28
N CYS A 147 16.72 -11.61 -33.83
CA CYS A 147 16.41 -13.01 -34.17
C CYS A 147 17.35 -14.05 -33.51
N ILE A 148 16.76 -14.71 -32.50
CA ILE A 148 16.81 -16.11 -32.01
C ILE A 148 17.78 -17.14 -32.69
N ILE A 149 18.19 -18.10 -31.84
CA ILE A 149 18.53 -19.53 -32.05
C ILE A 149 20.03 -19.89 -32.17
N LEU A 150 20.64 -20.32 -31.06
CA LEU A 150 21.09 -21.70 -30.76
C LEU A 150 21.77 -21.75 -29.38
#